data_AF-A0ABD7V0H5-F1
#
_entry.id   AF-A0ABD7V0H5-F1
#
_cell.length_a   1.000
_cell.length_b   1.000
_cell.length_c   1.000
_cell.angle_alpha   90.00
_cell.angle_beta   90.00
_cell.angle_gamma   90.00
#
_symmetry.space_group_name_H-M   'P 1'
#
loop_
_entity.id
_entity.type
_entity.pdbx_description
1 polymer ?
#
loop_
_entity_poly.entity_id
_entity_poly.type
_entity_poly.pdbx_seq_one_letter_code
_entity_poly.pdbx_strand_id
1 'polypeptide(L)'
;MGRVTGSWLSGPQIGPGAGVDNEYRGQDLGLPASGPGSLATGWPRVMGLLVDWLIAGGLALIFVGGNLLSSSLAGAQLIIWFVMGVFAVTLFGFTPGQYVMGMRVARVDYGPERNTAEATGKEPPAAVGVVRAFFRQLLMVFLVPALINDYNGRAMHDRATGTAIVRTR
;
A
#
# COMPACT_ATOMS: atom_id res chain seq x y z
N MET A 1 15.84 -22.51 26.63
CA MET A 1 15.95 -21.03 26.65
C MET A 1 17.16 -20.61 25.84
N GLY A 2 16.98 -20.00 24.68
CA GLY A 2 18.11 -19.42 23.93
C GLY A 2 17.70 -19.04 22.50
N ARG A 3 17.51 -17.73 22.26
CA ARG A 3 17.50 -17.04 20.94
C ARG A 3 17.18 -15.53 21.10
N VAL A 4 17.95 -14.81 21.93
CA VAL A 4 17.79 -13.34 22.08
C VAL A 4 18.92 -12.57 21.36
N THR A 5 19.93 -13.27 20.83
CA THR A 5 21.17 -12.65 20.32
C THR A 5 21.09 -12.15 18.87
N GLY A 6 19.95 -12.28 18.18
CA GLY A 6 19.81 -11.94 16.76
C GLY A 6 19.00 -10.66 16.44
N SER A 7 18.34 -10.05 17.42
CA SER A 7 17.40 -8.94 17.15
C SER A 7 18.09 -7.67 16.63
N TRP A 8 19.36 -7.45 16.99
CA TRP A 8 20.14 -6.29 16.57
C TRP A 8 20.50 -6.28 15.08
N LEU A 9 20.56 -7.45 14.41
CA LEU A 9 20.75 -7.53 12.95
C LEU A 9 19.46 -7.22 12.17
N SER A 10 18.30 -7.31 12.83
CA SER A 10 16.97 -7.19 12.19
C SER A 10 16.43 -5.76 12.17
N GLY A 11 17.20 -4.79 12.69
CA GLY A 11 16.82 -3.37 12.77
C GLY A 11 15.71 -3.10 13.81
N PRO A 12 15.39 -1.83 14.10
CA PRO A 12 14.34 -1.47 15.05
C PRO A 12 12.98 -1.99 14.60
N GLN A 13 12.43 -2.99 15.30
CA GLN A 13 11.12 -3.56 15.03
C GLN A 13 10.04 -2.77 15.79
N ILE A 14 9.32 -1.87 15.11
CA ILE A 14 8.22 -1.11 15.73
C ILE A 14 6.91 -1.85 15.49
N GLY A 15 6.38 -2.59 16.47
CA GLY A 15 5.04 -3.21 16.38
C GLY A 15 4.69 -4.13 17.56
N PRO A 16 3.41 -4.52 17.75
CA PRO A 16 2.98 -5.42 18.82
C PRO A 16 3.63 -6.81 18.78
N GLY A 17 4.32 -7.16 17.68
CA GLY A 17 4.96 -8.44 17.44
C GLY A 17 6.34 -8.60 18.10
N ALA A 18 6.63 -7.92 19.20
CA ALA A 18 7.89 -8.07 19.97
C ALA A 18 8.09 -9.46 20.63
N GLY A 19 7.41 -10.49 20.11
CA GLY A 19 7.47 -11.88 20.57
C GLY A 19 6.85 -12.91 19.61
N VAL A 20 6.55 -12.54 18.34
CA VAL A 20 6.07 -13.51 17.34
C VAL A 20 7.22 -13.80 16.37
N ASP A 21 7.82 -14.98 16.48
CA ASP A 21 8.81 -15.50 15.53
C ASP A 21 8.12 -15.75 14.18
N ASN A 22 7.93 -14.70 13.38
CA ASN A 22 7.49 -14.83 11.99
C ASN A 22 8.67 -15.31 11.13
N GLU A 23 8.49 -16.44 10.45
CA GLU A 23 9.44 -17.01 9.51
C GLU A 23 9.51 -16.21 8.21
N TYR A 24 8.42 -15.52 7.84
CA TYR A 24 8.35 -14.65 6.67
C TYR A 24 7.38 -13.47 6.84
N ARG A 25 7.51 -12.47 5.95
CA ARG A 25 6.69 -11.25 5.97
C ARG A 25 5.23 -11.55 5.65
N GLY A 26 4.31 -11.11 6.51
CA GLY A 26 2.87 -11.26 6.32
C GLY A 26 2.27 -12.55 6.89
N GLN A 27 3.08 -13.41 7.52
CA GLN A 27 2.62 -14.65 8.17
C GLN A 27 1.58 -14.39 9.27
N ASP A 28 1.84 -13.40 10.12
CA ASP A 28 0.94 -12.92 11.16
C ASP A 28 -0.37 -12.31 10.63
N LEU A 29 -0.38 -11.95 9.34
CA LEU A 29 -1.55 -11.44 8.64
C LEU A 29 -2.28 -12.54 7.87
N GLY A 30 -1.81 -13.80 7.88
CA GLY A 30 -2.38 -14.89 7.09
C GLY A 30 -2.15 -14.77 5.58
N LEU A 31 -1.11 -14.04 5.16
CA LEU A 31 -0.76 -13.87 3.76
C LEU A 31 0.29 -14.91 3.35
N PRO A 32 0.28 -15.42 2.10
CA PRO A 32 1.29 -16.37 1.63
C PRO A 32 2.67 -15.71 1.47
N ALA A 33 3.73 -16.51 1.63
CA ALA A 33 5.12 -16.03 1.52
C ALA A 33 5.51 -15.54 0.11
N SER A 34 4.96 -16.17 -0.94
CA SER A 34 5.23 -15.84 -2.33
C SER A 34 4.00 -16.07 -3.21
N GLY A 35 4.02 -15.51 -4.43
CA GLY A 35 2.93 -15.64 -5.40
C GLY A 35 1.77 -14.65 -5.19
N PRO A 36 0.63 -14.87 -5.86
CA PRO A 36 -0.56 -14.03 -5.72
C PRO A 36 -1.06 -13.99 -4.27
N GLY A 37 -1.47 -12.82 -3.80
CA GLY A 37 -1.89 -12.60 -2.41
C GLY A 37 -0.73 -12.34 -1.43
N SER A 38 0.52 -12.58 -1.82
CA SER A 38 1.69 -12.24 -0.99
C SER A 38 1.90 -10.74 -0.89
N LEU A 39 2.58 -10.28 0.17
CA LEU A 39 2.93 -8.87 0.31
C LEU A 39 3.79 -8.39 -0.87
N ALA A 40 3.38 -7.27 -1.47
CA ALA A 40 4.16 -6.62 -2.52
C ALA A 40 5.48 -6.08 -1.95
N THR A 41 6.58 -6.30 -2.66
CA THR A 41 7.92 -5.78 -2.28
C THR A 41 8.13 -4.35 -2.78
N GLY A 42 9.16 -3.68 -2.27
CA GLY A 42 9.35 -2.22 -2.40
C GLY A 42 9.32 -1.68 -3.84
N TRP A 43 10.11 -2.25 -4.76
CA TRP A 43 10.23 -1.71 -6.13
C TRP A 43 8.90 -1.64 -6.91
N PRO A 44 8.06 -2.69 -6.94
CA PRO A 44 6.73 -2.59 -7.52
C PRO A 44 5.88 -1.44 -6.95
N ARG A 45 5.96 -1.18 -5.64
CA ARG A 45 5.23 -0.08 -5.00
C ARG A 45 5.69 1.28 -5.49
N VAL A 46 7.01 1.48 -5.61
CA VAL A 46 7.60 2.73 -6.12
C VAL A 46 7.22 2.94 -7.58
N MET A 47 7.30 1.90 -8.41
CA MET A 47 6.91 1.99 -9.82
C MET A 47 5.42 2.27 -9.99
N GLY A 48 4.55 1.64 -9.19
CA GLY A 48 3.12 1.91 -9.22
C GLY A 48 2.81 3.36 -8.85
N LEU A 49 3.44 3.88 -7.81
CA LEU A 49 3.32 5.28 -7.42
C LEU A 49 3.83 6.23 -8.51
N LEU A 50 4.96 5.90 -9.16
CA LEU A 50 5.49 6.69 -10.27
C LEU A 50 4.52 6.73 -11.44
N VAL A 51 3.90 5.60 -11.81
CA VAL A 51 2.89 5.55 -12.87
C VAL A 51 1.69 6.42 -12.52
N ASP A 52 1.16 6.31 -11.30
CA ASP A 52 0.06 7.17 -10.84
C ASP A 52 0.44 8.66 -10.88
N TRP A 53 1.68 8.98 -10.51
CA TRP A 53 2.21 10.34 -10.54
C TRP A 53 2.28 10.91 -11.96
N LEU A 54 2.74 10.12 -12.92
CA LEU A 54 2.80 10.49 -14.33
C LEU A 54 1.41 10.66 -14.95
N ILE A 55 0.46 9.76 -14.62
CA ILE A 55 -0.94 9.88 -15.06
C ILE A 55 -1.53 11.18 -14.54
N ALA A 56 -1.38 11.46 -13.24
CA ALA A 56 -1.88 12.70 -12.65
C ALA A 56 -1.20 13.94 -13.24
N GLY A 57 0.10 13.88 -13.54
CA GLY A 57 0.83 14.97 -14.20
C GLY A 57 0.35 15.23 -15.62
N GLY A 58 0.10 14.18 -16.40
CA GLY A 58 -0.47 14.29 -17.74
C GLY A 58 -1.86 14.92 -17.73
N LEU A 59 -2.73 14.50 -16.80
CA LEU A 59 -4.04 15.11 -16.60
C LEU A 59 -3.93 16.57 -16.16
N ALA A 60 -3.05 16.88 -15.21
CA ALA A 60 -2.81 18.25 -14.74
C ALA A 60 -2.35 19.17 -15.88
N LEU A 61 -1.48 18.67 -16.77
CA LEU A 61 -1.04 19.41 -17.95
C LEU A 61 -2.19 19.78 -18.88
N ILE A 62 -3.14 18.86 -19.08
CA ILE A 62 -4.35 19.15 -19.87
C ILE A 62 -5.17 20.26 -19.20
N PHE A 63 -5.34 20.21 -17.87
CA PHE A 63 -6.08 21.23 -17.13
C PHE A 63 -5.44 22.62 -17.18
N VAL A 64 -4.10 22.71 -17.19
CA VAL A 64 -3.39 24.01 -17.27
C VAL A 64 -3.09 24.44 -18.71
N GLY A 65 -3.71 23.81 -19.72
CA GLY A 65 -3.54 24.17 -21.13
C GLY A 65 -2.15 23.87 -21.69
N GLY A 66 -1.45 22.85 -21.18
CA GLY A 66 -0.12 22.43 -21.64
C GLY A 66 1.02 23.30 -21.13
N ASN A 67 0.76 24.30 -20.28
CA ASN A 67 1.78 25.17 -19.75
C ASN A 67 2.58 24.51 -18.61
N LEU A 68 3.75 23.96 -18.95
CA LEU A 68 4.69 23.35 -18.01
C LEU A 68 5.20 24.32 -16.92
N LEU A 69 5.16 25.63 -17.18
CA LEU A 69 5.61 26.67 -16.24
C LEU A 69 4.46 27.29 -15.43
N SER A 70 3.25 26.72 -15.54
CA SER A 70 2.10 27.20 -14.77
C SER A 70 2.32 26.97 -13.28
N SER A 71 2.16 28.03 -12.47
CA SER A 71 2.21 27.95 -11.01
C SER A 71 1.13 27.03 -10.42
N SER A 72 0.05 26.79 -11.16
CA SER A 72 -1.04 25.89 -10.77
C SER A 72 -0.80 24.42 -11.08
N LEU A 73 0.23 24.08 -11.89
CA LEU A 73 0.46 22.71 -12.36
C LEU A 73 0.72 21.74 -11.20
N ALA A 74 1.59 22.11 -10.26
CA ALA A 74 1.93 21.25 -9.12
C ALA A 74 0.70 21.01 -8.21
N GLY A 75 -0.10 22.05 -7.95
CA GLY A 75 -1.33 21.94 -7.18
C GLY A 75 -2.38 21.07 -7.87
N ALA A 76 -2.59 21.27 -9.18
CA ALA A 76 -3.50 20.47 -9.98
C ALA A 76 -3.07 18.98 -10.00
N GLN A 77 -1.79 18.70 -10.20
CA GLN A 77 -1.25 17.34 -10.18
C GLN A 77 -1.48 16.66 -8.83
N LEU A 78 -1.22 17.34 -7.71
CA LEU A 78 -1.46 16.79 -6.38
C LEU A 78 -2.94 16.49 -6.13
N ILE A 79 -3.84 17.42 -6.49
CA ILE A 79 -5.30 17.24 -6.32
C ILE A 79 -5.79 16.06 -7.17
N ILE A 80 -5.38 16.00 -8.44
CA ILE A 80 -5.77 14.93 -9.36
C ILE A 80 -5.27 13.58 -8.84
N TRP A 81 -3.99 13.50 -8.46
CA TRP A 81 -3.40 12.29 -7.90
C TRP A 81 -4.15 11.84 -6.64
N PHE A 82 -4.49 12.78 -5.75
CA PHE A 82 -5.24 12.50 -4.53
C PHE A 82 -6.64 11.96 -4.82
N VAL A 83 -7.43 12.67 -5.62
CA VAL A 83 -8.81 12.29 -5.96
C VAL A 83 -8.84 10.96 -6.71
N MET A 84 -7.95 10.78 -7.69
CA MET A 84 -7.81 9.54 -8.44
C MET A 84 -7.48 8.37 -7.52
N GLY A 85 -6.54 8.54 -6.60
CA GLY A 85 -6.14 7.50 -5.64
C GLY A 85 -7.29 7.09 -4.71
N VAL A 86 -7.97 8.05 -4.09
CA VAL A 86 -9.12 7.78 -3.21
C VAL A 86 -10.24 7.08 -3.97
N PHE A 87 -10.59 7.57 -5.16
CA PHE A 87 -11.67 7.02 -5.97
C PHE A 87 -11.37 5.60 -6.44
N ALA A 88 -10.17 5.37 -7.00
CA ALA A 88 -9.77 4.08 -7.53
C ALA A 88 -9.68 3.01 -6.43
N VAL A 89 -9.07 3.34 -5.28
CA VAL A 89 -8.96 2.39 -4.15
C VAL A 89 -10.32 2.13 -3.51
N THR A 90 -11.20 3.12 -3.45
CA THR A 90 -12.56 2.95 -2.91
C THR A 90 -13.37 1.97 -3.74
N LEU A 91 -13.36 2.12 -5.07
CA LEU A 91 -14.20 1.33 -5.97
C LEU A 91 -13.61 -0.02 -6.34
N PHE A 92 -12.30 -0.04 -6.64
CA PHE A 92 -11.65 -1.21 -7.23
C PHE A 92 -10.64 -1.87 -6.28
N GLY A 93 -10.26 -1.21 -5.19
CA GLY A 93 -9.21 -1.70 -4.29
C GLY A 93 -7.81 -1.59 -4.87
N PHE A 94 -7.60 -0.88 -5.97
CA PHE A 94 -6.29 -0.60 -6.55
C PHE A 94 -6.27 0.74 -7.28
N THR A 95 -5.12 1.38 -7.37
CA THR A 95 -4.88 2.53 -8.27
C THR A 95 -4.49 2.05 -9.67
N PRO A 96 -4.61 2.89 -10.73
CA PRO A 96 -4.18 2.53 -12.08
C PRO A 96 -2.72 2.04 -12.14
N GLY A 97 -1.80 2.72 -11.46
CA GLY A 97 -0.40 2.31 -11.35
C GLY A 97 -0.23 1.00 -10.59
N GLN A 98 -1.00 0.77 -9.53
CA GLN A 98 -1.01 -0.52 -8.84
C GLN A 98 -1.49 -1.65 -9.75
N TYR A 99 -2.55 -1.41 -10.53
CA TYR A 99 -3.06 -2.38 -11.50
C TYR A 99 -2.00 -2.76 -12.55
N VAL A 100 -1.34 -1.75 -13.14
CA VAL A 100 -0.25 -1.96 -14.11
C VAL A 100 0.87 -2.81 -13.50
N MET A 101 1.21 -2.55 -12.24
CA MET A 101 2.24 -3.29 -11.51
C MET A 101 1.78 -4.63 -10.94
N GLY A 102 0.52 -5.04 -11.14
CA GLY A 102 -0.01 -6.30 -10.60
C GLY A 102 -0.13 -6.30 -9.08
N MET A 103 -0.59 -5.19 -8.51
CA MET A 103 -0.78 -4.99 -7.08
C MET A 103 -2.21 -4.56 -6.78
N ARG A 104 -2.68 -4.88 -5.58
CA ARG A 104 -3.93 -4.36 -5.02
C ARG A 104 -3.80 -4.06 -3.54
N VAL A 105 -4.68 -3.21 -3.03
CA VAL A 105 -4.88 -2.96 -1.61
C VAL A 105 -5.83 -4.02 -1.06
N ALA A 106 -5.35 -4.81 -0.11
CA ALA A 106 -6.14 -5.77 0.65
C ALA A 106 -6.38 -5.25 2.06
N ARG A 107 -7.53 -5.58 2.63
CA ARG A 107 -7.79 -5.41 4.06
C ARG A 107 -7.13 -6.54 4.82
N VAL A 108 -6.52 -6.21 5.96
CA VAL A 108 -5.91 -7.20 6.83
C VAL A 108 -6.44 -7.15 8.27
N ASP A 109 -7.40 -6.27 8.51
CA ASP A 109 -8.03 -6.03 9.82
C ASP A 109 -9.07 -7.08 10.22
N TYR A 110 -9.49 -7.96 9.30
CA TYR A 110 -10.43 -9.04 9.60
C TYR A 110 -9.81 -10.28 10.25
N GLY A 111 -8.48 -10.29 10.40
CA GLY A 111 -7.74 -11.39 11.01
C GLY A 111 -7.19 -12.41 10.02
N PRO A 112 -6.25 -13.28 10.47
CA PRO A 112 -5.46 -14.13 9.57
C PRO A 112 -6.27 -15.17 8.83
N GLU A 113 -7.33 -15.72 9.45
CA GLU A 113 -8.17 -16.76 8.87
C GLU A 113 -8.88 -16.27 7.61
N ARG A 114 -9.49 -15.08 7.67
CA ARG A 114 -10.16 -14.47 6.52
C ARG A 114 -9.17 -14.03 5.45
N ASN A 115 -8.04 -13.44 5.83
CA ASN A 115 -7.01 -13.04 4.87
C ASN A 115 -6.45 -14.27 4.10
N THR A 116 -6.33 -15.42 4.77
CA THR A 116 -5.96 -16.70 4.14
C THR A 116 -7.07 -17.18 3.19
N ALA A 117 -8.33 -17.04 3.57
CA ALA A 117 -9.48 -17.36 2.69
C ALA A 117 -9.53 -16.47 1.44
N GLU A 118 -9.24 -15.17 1.58
CA GLU A 118 -9.10 -14.25 0.43
C GLU A 118 -7.90 -14.60 -0.45
N ALA A 119 -6.75 -14.94 0.15
CA ALA A 119 -5.54 -15.31 -0.59
C ALA A 119 -5.71 -16.64 -1.35
N THR A 120 -6.50 -17.57 -0.80
CA THR A 120 -6.82 -18.87 -1.44
C THR A 120 -8.02 -18.80 -2.39
N GLY A 121 -8.67 -17.64 -2.51
CA GLY A 121 -9.82 -17.43 -3.40
C GLY A 121 -11.13 -18.04 -2.90
N LYS A 122 -11.21 -18.43 -1.62
CA LYS A 122 -12.43 -18.94 -0.99
C LYS A 122 -13.44 -17.84 -0.68
N GLU A 123 -12.95 -16.63 -0.39
CA GLU A 123 -13.77 -15.44 -0.14
C GLU A 123 -13.44 -14.31 -1.12
N PRO A 124 -14.44 -13.49 -1.50
CA PRO A 124 -14.19 -12.31 -2.31
C PRO A 124 -13.38 -11.26 -1.54
N PRO A 125 -12.54 -10.47 -2.22
CA PRO A 125 -11.79 -9.39 -1.60
C PRO A 125 -12.71 -8.39 -0.90
N ALA A 126 -12.44 -8.08 0.35
CA ALA A 126 -13.24 -7.11 1.06
C ALA A 126 -12.95 -5.65 0.61
N ALA A 127 -14.02 -4.86 0.47
CA ALA A 127 -13.92 -3.47 0.04
C ALA A 127 -13.21 -2.59 1.08
N VAL A 128 -12.21 -1.81 0.65
CA VAL A 128 -11.40 -0.92 1.52
C VAL A 128 -12.27 0.16 2.18
N GLY A 129 -13.25 0.69 1.42
CA GLY A 129 -14.16 1.75 1.87
C GLY A 129 -13.55 3.16 1.77
N VAL A 130 -14.43 4.16 1.64
CA VAL A 130 -14.06 5.56 1.35
C VAL A 130 -13.17 6.16 2.43
N VAL A 131 -13.53 5.96 3.71
CA VAL A 131 -12.84 6.58 4.86
C VAL A 131 -11.39 6.12 4.91
N ARG A 132 -11.13 4.82 4.74
CA ARG A 132 -9.78 4.26 4.78
C ARG A 132 -8.97 4.66 3.56
N ALA A 133 -9.57 4.63 2.38
CA ALA A 133 -8.92 5.11 1.15
C ALA A 133 -8.49 6.58 1.28
N PHE A 134 -9.35 7.42 1.86
CA PHE A 134 -9.07 8.84 2.12
C PHE A 134 -7.87 9.02 3.07
N PHE A 135 -7.90 8.42 4.26
CA PHE A 135 -6.80 8.56 5.22
C PHE A 135 -5.50 7.94 4.71
N ARG A 136 -5.58 6.85 3.94
CA ARG A 136 -4.41 6.24 3.29
C ARG A 136 -3.76 7.22 2.33
N GLN A 137 -4.56 7.85 1.46
CA GLN A 137 -4.08 8.83 0.49
C GLN A 137 -3.53 10.08 1.19
N LEU A 138 -4.21 10.56 2.23
CA LEU A 138 -3.79 11.71 3.04
C LEU A 138 -2.43 11.48 3.69
N LEU A 139 -2.21 10.30 4.29
CA LEU A 139 -0.93 9.97 4.90
C LEU A 139 0.21 9.86 3.89
N MET A 140 -0.07 9.49 2.63
CA MET A 140 0.93 9.48 1.58
C MET A 140 1.42 10.89 1.20
N VAL A 141 0.57 11.92 1.31
CA VAL A 141 0.97 13.32 1.03
C VAL A 141 2.12 13.77 1.93
N PHE A 142 2.17 13.27 3.18
CA PHE A 142 3.15 13.70 4.17
C PHE A 142 4.55 13.10 3.99
N LEU A 143 4.81 12.29 2.94
CA LEU A 143 6.07 11.62 2.54
C LEU A 143 6.75 10.75 3.62
N VAL A 144 6.98 11.30 4.82
CA VAL A 144 7.54 10.65 6.01
C VAL A 144 6.78 9.35 6.36
N PRO A 145 5.43 9.30 6.41
CA PRO A 145 4.72 8.05 6.72
C PRO A 145 4.84 6.99 5.62
N ALA A 146 5.18 7.38 4.39
CA ALA A 146 5.41 6.45 3.30
C ALA A 146 6.83 5.84 3.33
N LEU A 147 7.80 6.55 3.93
CA LEU A 147 9.19 6.10 4.05
C LEU A 147 9.41 5.17 5.24
N ILE A 148 8.60 5.30 6.30
CA ILE A 148 8.70 4.43 7.48
C ILE A 148 7.95 3.12 7.21
N ASN A 149 8.69 2.02 7.27
CA ASN A 149 8.19 0.67 7.05
C ASN A 149 8.09 -0.11 8.37
N ASP A 150 7.03 -0.90 8.48
CA ASP A 150 6.77 -1.87 9.54
C ASP A 150 7.67 -3.12 9.41
N TYR A 151 7.68 -4.01 10.42
CA TYR A 151 8.44 -5.27 10.39
C TYR A 151 8.11 -6.15 9.17
N ASN A 152 6.86 -6.11 8.72
CA ASN A 152 6.38 -6.79 7.52
C ASN A 152 6.74 -6.08 6.21
N GLY A 153 7.45 -4.95 6.24
CA GLY A 153 7.69 -4.09 5.08
C GLY A 153 6.42 -3.37 4.59
N ARG A 154 5.41 -3.21 5.45
CA ARG A 154 4.19 -2.43 5.19
C ARG A 154 4.46 -0.96 5.51
N ALA A 155 4.01 -0.03 4.68
CA ALA A 155 4.19 1.39 4.97
C ALA A 155 3.25 1.83 6.12
N MET A 156 3.63 2.85 6.90
CA MET A 156 2.82 3.27 8.06
C MET A 156 1.38 3.66 7.69
N HIS A 157 1.17 4.25 6.51
CA HIS A 157 -0.17 4.61 6.03
C HIS A 157 -1.07 3.38 5.80
N ASP A 158 -0.50 2.28 5.32
CA ASP A 158 -1.21 1.02 5.14
C ASP A 158 -1.51 0.38 6.51
N ARG A 159 -0.55 0.44 7.45
CA ARG A 159 -0.76 -0.06 8.82
C ARG A 159 -1.84 0.71 9.57
N ALA A 160 -1.80 2.05 9.54
CA ALA A 160 -2.76 2.92 10.22
C ALA A 160 -4.20 2.75 9.69
N THR A 161 -4.34 2.32 8.43
CA THR A 161 -5.65 2.10 7.79
C THR A 161 -6.08 0.64 7.77
N GLY A 162 -5.29 -0.27 8.38
CA GLY A 162 -5.59 -1.69 8.44
C GLY A 162 -5.54 -2.38 7.07
N THR A 163 -4.75 -1.84 6.13
CA THR A 163 -4.59 -2.37 4.78
C THR A 163 -3.17 -2.89 4.53
N ALA A 164 -2.99 -3.66 3.47
CA ALA A 164 -1.70 -4.07 2.97
C ALA A 164 -1.72 -4.12 1.44
N ILE A 165 -0.59 -3.82 0.80
CA ILE A 165 -0.46 -3.99 -0.65
C ILE A 165 -0.02 -5.43 -0.93
N VAL A 166 -0.85 -6.17 -1.67
CA VAL A 166 -0.60 -7.56 -2.06
C VAL A 166 -0.45 -7.68 -3.57
N ARG A 167 0.28 -8.71 -4.03
CA ARG A 167 0.41 -9.02 -5.46
C ARG A 167 -0.85 -9.68 -5.98
N THR A 168 -1.17 -9.46 -7.24
CA THR A 168 -2.28 -10.12 -7.93
C THR A 168 -1.83 -11.20 -8.90
N ARG A 169 -0.53 -11.23 -9.25
CA ARG A 169 0.09 -12.17 -10.18
C ARG A 169 1.54 -12.46 -9.77
#